data_AF-A0A7Y5WYU5-F1
#
_entry.id   AF-A0A7Y5WYU5-F1
#
_cell.length_a   1.000
_cell.length_b   1.000
_cell.length_c   1.000
_cell.angle_alpha   90.00
_cell.angle_beta   90.00
_cell.angle_gamma   90.00
#
_symmetry.space_group_name_H-M   'P 1'
#
loop_
_entity.id
_entity.type
_entity.pdbx_description
1 polymer ?
#
loop_
_entity_poly.entity_id
_entity_poly.type
_entity_poly.pdbx_seq_one_letter_code
_entity_poly.pdbx_strand_id
1 'polypeptide(L)'
;MIRLVILLAGAAILAGCGSSSNASGSGCEDVPLGTNNEVSSSLETGFSVDGFQAARSHADKAVWFVSAKATDPSGRVIYPTWATKNLGGGPVYIVDANSRNVTPGLTKLQGLSANDDGATAAQDCARGANG
;
A
#
# COMPACT_ATOMS: atom_id res chain seq x y z
N MET A 1 -20.13 20.89 -55.54
CA MET A 1 -20.71 19.52 -55.51
C MET A 1 -20.75 19.04 -54.07
N ILE A 2 -21.74 18.21 -53.75
CA ILE A 2 -22.34 17.95 -52.44
C ILE A 2 -21.79 16.64 -51.81
N ARG A 3 -21.60 16.68 -50.47
CA ARG A 3 -21.68 15.63 -49.41
C ARG A 3 -20.61 14.54 -49.24
N LEU A 4 -20.08 14.50 -48.00
CA LEU A 4 -20.07 13.35 -47.07
C LEU A 4 -19.86 13.93 -45.64
N VAL A 5 -20.82 14.05 -44.71
CA VAL A 5 -21.55 13.09 -43.83
C VAL A 5 -20.63 12.23 -42.93
N ILE A 6 -20.25 12.74 -41.73
CA ILE A 6 -20.68 12.43 -40.33
C ILE A 6 -20.15 11.10 -39.72
N LEU A 7 -19.50 11.18 -38.54
CA LEU A 7 -19.66 10.35 -37.30
C LEU A 7 -18.46 10.62 -36.33
N LEU A 8 -18.59 11.41 -35.26
CA LEU A 8 -18.97 11.05 -33.86
C LEU A 8 -18.02 10.07 -33.12
N ALA A 9 -17.19 10.63 -32.23
CA ALA A 9 -16.82 10.11 -30.89
C ALA A 9 -15.96 11.21 -30.23
N GLY A 10 -16.25 11.80 -29.07
CA GLY A 10 -16.96 11.26 -27.91
C GLY A 10 -15.95 10.60 -26.95
N ALA A 11 -15.16 11.40 -26.23
CA ALA A 11 -14.62 11.05 -24.90
C ALA A 11 -13.82 12.23 -24.32
N ALA A 12 -14.48 13.03 -23.47
CA ALA A 12 -13.77 13.70 -22.39
C ALA A 12 -13.56 12.66 -21.28
N ILE A 13 -12.30 12.38 -20.93
CA ILE A 13 -11.96 11.76 -19.65
C ILE A 13 -10.94 12.67 -18.96
N LEU A 14 -11.46 13.45 -18.01
CA LEU A 14 -10.74 13.95 -16.86
C LEU A 14 -10.31 12.76 -16.00
N ALA A 15 -9.02 12.49 -15.92
CA ALA A 15 -8.32 11.92 -14.76
C ALA A 15 -6.84 11.80 -15.12
N GLY A 16 -6.07 12.85 -14.83
CA GLY A 16 -4.63 12.69 -14.66
C GLY A 16 -4.37 11.91 -13.38
N CYS A 17 -4.46 10.57 -13.46
CA CYS A 17 -3.80 9.71 -12.48
C CYS A 17 -2.31 9.78 -12.81
N GLY A 18 -1.57 10.51 -11.97
CA GLY A 18 -0.14 10.71 -12.10
C GLY A 18 0.57 9.38 -12.30
N SER A 19 1.27 9.26 -13.41
CA SER A 19 2.30 8.25 -13.61
C SER A 19 3.46 8.57 -12.66
N SER A 20 3.50 7.92 -11.50
CA SER A 20 4.71 7.84 -10.68
C SER A 20 5.37 6.48 -10.93
N SER A 21 5.93 6.35 -12.13
CA SER A 21 6.84 5.26 -12.47
C SER A 21 8.25 5.67 -12.02
N ASN A 22 8.66 5.24 -10.83
CA ASN A 22 10.08 5.14 -10.45
C ASN A 22 10.27 4.12 -9.32
N ALA A 23 10.12 2.84 -9.67
CA ALA A 23 10.78 1.73 -9.00
C ALA A 23 11.26 0.77 -10.09
N SER A 24 12.44 1.07 -10.63
CA SER A 24 13.07 0.29 -11.69
C SER A 24 13.51 -1.07 -11.15
N GLY A 25 12.63 -2.08 -11.25
CA GLY A 25 12.94 -3.50 -11.09
C GLY A 25 12.57 -4.11 -9.72
N SER A 26 11.78 -5.19 -9.78
CA SER A 26 11.51 -6.21 -8.74
C SER A 26 10.66 -5.83 -7.51
N GLY A 27 9.33 -6.01 -7.60
CA GLY A 27 8.56 -6.53 -6.46
C GLY A 27 7.63 -5.59 -5.69
N CYS A 28 7.47 -4.32 -6.09
CA CYS A 28 6.41 -3.45 -5.56
C CYS A 28 5.07 -3.79 -6.22
N GLU A 29 4.02 -3.95 -5.41
CA GLU A 29 2.65 -4.16 -5.86
C GLU A 29 1.69 -3.17 -5.19
N ASP A 30 0.74 -2.67 -5.96
CA ASP A 30 -0.34 -1.87 -5.40
C ASP A 30 -1.19 -2.72 -4.45
N VAL A 31 -1.61 -2.10 -3.35
CA VAL A 31 -2.43 -2.77 -2.34
C VAL A 31 -3.91 -2.60 -2.68
N PRO A 32 -4.64 -3.71 -2.92
CA PRO A 32 -6.08 -3.68 -3.15
C PRO A 32 -6.85 -3.01 -2.02
N LEU A 33 -7.97 -2.37 -2.38
CA LEU A 33 -8.82 -1.61 -1.46
C LEU A 33 -9.27 -2.41 -0.23
N GLY A 34 -9.48 -3.72 -0.37
CA GLY A 34 -9.84 -4.58 0.77
C GLY A 34 -8.80 -4.53 1.89
N THR A 35 -7.51 -4.69 1.55
CA THR A 35 -6.43 -4.63 2.53
C THR A 35 -6.21 -3.21 3.07
N ASN A 36 -6.37 -2.18 2.22
CA ASN A 36 -6.30 -0.79 2.68
C ASN A 36 -7.39 -0.48 3.71
N ASN A 37 -8.61 -0.98 3.48
CA ASN A 37 -9.74 -0.77 4.37
C ASN A 37 -9.52 -1.44 5.73
N GLU A 38 -8.97 -2.66 5.77
CA GLU A 38 -8.65 -3.36 7.02
C GLU A 38 -7.63 -2.61 7.89
N VAL A 39 -6.60 -2.03 7.27
CA VAL A 39 -5.65 -1.18 7.99
C VAL A 39 -6.34 0.10 8.45
N SER A 40 -7.07 0.76 7.54
CA SER A 40 -7.71 2.05 7.79
C SER A 40 -8.78 1.99 8.89
N SER A 41 -9.53 0.88 8.97
CA SER A 41 -10.53 0.65 10.03
C SER A 41 -9.92 0.34 11.39
N SER A 42 -8.64 0.01 11.42
CA SER A 42 -7.91 -0.38 12.63
C SER A 42 -6.97 0.72 13.14
N LEU A 43 -6.98 1.90 12.52
CA LEU A 43 -6.10 3.00 12.87
C LEU A 43 -6.37 3.53 14.27
N GLU A 44 -5.29 3.77 14.99
CA GLU A 44 -5.33 4.54 16.22
C GLU A 44 -5.74 5.99 15.91
N THR A 45 -6.45 6.61 16.87
CA THR A 45 -6.97 7.97 16.69
C THR A 45 -5.86 8.97 16.40
N GLY A 46 -6.07 9.80 15.37
CA GLY A 46 -5.15 10.87 14.98
C GLY A 46 -4.01 10.42 14.05
N PHE A 47 -3.92 9.15 13.71
CA PHE A 47 -3.08 8.69 12.60
C PHE A 47 -3.79 8.84 11.26
N SER A 48 -3.01 9.11 10.23
CA SER A 48 -3.44 9.00 8.83
C SER A 48 -2.46 8.12 8.07
N VAL A 49 -2.96 7.40 7.05
CA VAL A 49 -2.15 6.50 6.23
C VAL A 49 -2.51 6.65 4.76
N ASP A 50 -1.50 6.67 3.89
CA ASP A 50 -1.65 6.79 2.44
C ASP A 50 -0.48 6.13 1.67
N GLY A 51 -0.65 6.00 0.36
CA GLY A 51 0.36 5.44 -0.54
C GLY A 51 0.78 4.02 -0.17
N PHE A 52 -0.22 3.16 0.08
CA PHE A 52 0.01 1.75 0.38
C PHE A 52 0.72 1.04 -0.77
N GLN A 53 1.78 0.31 -0.42
CA GLN A 53 2.56 -0.52 -1.32
C GLN A 53 2.86 -1.86 -0.65
N ALA A 54 2.89 -2.91 -1.44
CA ALA A 54 3.22 -4.25 -0.99
C ALA A 54 4.48 -4.78 -1.66
N ALA A 55 5.14 -5.70 -0.97
CA ALA A 55 6.17 -6.54 -1.55
C ALA A 55 6.05 -7.95 -0.98
N ARG A 56 6.36 -8.95 -1.80
CA ARG A 56 6.29 -10.35 -1.40
C ARG A 56 7.45 -10.69 -0.49
N SER A 57 7.19 -11.44 0.58
CA SER A 57 8.26 -11.91 1.47
C SER A 57 9.31 -12.73 0.71
N HIS A 58 10.56 -12.61 1.12
CA HIS A 58 11.61 -13.49 0.61
C HIS A 58 11.48 -14.89 1.23
N ALA A 59 11.36 -14.96 2.55
CA ALA A 59 11.34 -16.21 3.30
C ALA A 59 10.07 -17.06 3.09
N ASP A 60 8.90 -16.43 2.95
CA ASP A 60 7.63 -17.11 2.73
C ASP A 60 6.85 -16.46 1.57
N LYS A 61 6.88 -17.08 0.40
CA LYS A 61 6.17 -16.57 -0.79
C LYS A 61 4.64 -16.59 -0.64
N ALA A 62 4.06 -17.13 0.42
CA ALA A 62 2.64 -16.97 0.72
C ALA A 62 2.32 -15.66 1.47
N VAL A 63 3.34 -14.93 1.94
CA VAL A 63 3.18 -13.70 2.72
C VAL A 63 3.55 -12.47 1.88
N TRP A 64 2.72 -11.44 2.04
CA TRP A 64 2.93 -10.10 1.54
C TRP A 64 3.21 -9.17 2.71
N PHE A 65 4.26 -8.38 2.60
CA PHE A 65 4.46 -7.22 3.45
C PHE A 65 3.77 -6.02 2.81
N VAL A 66 3.08 -5.25 3.62
CA VAL A 66 2.34 -4.05 3.21
C VAL A 66 2.90 -2.90 4.01
N SER A 67 3.30 -1.82 3.36
CA SER A 67 3.71 -0.58 4.01
C SER A 67 2.96 0.60 3.43
N ALA A 68 2.87 1.66 4.22
CA ALA A 68 2.25 2.91 3.83
C ALA A 68 3.02 4.06 4.48
N LYS A 69 2.86 5.26 3.94
CA LYS A 69 3.22 6.46 4.68
C LYS A 69 2.17 6.66 5.76
N ALA A 70 2.60 6.76 7.00
CA ALA A 70 1.75 7.10 8.13
C ALA A 70 2.20 8.41 8.74
N THR A 71 1.26 9.31 9.00
CA THR A 71 1.52 10.56 9.73
C THR A 71 0.89 10.45 11.11
N ASP A 72 1.72 10.60 12.14
CA ASP A 72 1.26 10.55 13.52
C ASP A 72 0.62 11.89 13.97
N PRO A 73 -0.07 11.95 15.13
CA PRO A 73 -0.72 13.17 15.61
C PRO A 73 0.23 14.36 15.83
N SER A 74 1.54 14.11 15.95
CA SER A 74 2.56 15.16 16.06
C SER A 74 3.08 15.65 14.71
N GLY A 75 2.55 15.12 13.60
CA GLY A 75 2.94 15.44 12.23
C GLY A 75 4.19 14.70 11.75
N ARG A 76 4.71 13.75 12.54
CA ARG A 76 5.89 12.97 12.13
C ARG A 76 5.46 11.84 11.18
N VAL A 77 6.21 11.72 10.09
CA VAL A 77 6.04 10.67 9.10
C VAL A 77 6.83 9.43 9.52
N ILE A 78 6.16 8.28 9.49
CA ILE A 78 6.73 6.95 9.70
C ILE A 78 6.22 6.00 8.60
N TYR A 79 6.88 4.87 8.42
CA TYR A 79 6.51 3.85 7.43
C TYR A 79 6.27 2.53 8.14
N PRO A 80 5.08 2.32 8.75
CA PRO A 80 4.73 1.05 9.36
C PRO A 80 4.70 -0.06 8.31
N THR A 81 5.04 -1.27 8.74
CA THR A 81 4.87 -2.47 7.92
C THR A 81 3.92 -3.44 8.60
N TRP A 82 2.98 -3.96 7.82
CA TRP A 82 2.08 -5.05 8.17
C TRP A 82 2.36 -6.27 7.29
N ALA A 83 1.77 -7.41 7.62
CA ALA A 83 1.77 -8.58 6.77
C ALA A 83 0.36 -9.09 6.49
N THR A 84 0.17 -9.71 5.33
CA THR A 84 -1.04 -10.48 5.00
C THR A 84 -0.69 -11.68 4.15
N LYS A 85 -1.52 -12.73 4.21
CA LYS A 85 -1.44 -13.88 3.29
C LYS A 85 -2.34 -13.74 2.07
N ASN A 86 -3.21 -12.72 2.06
CA ASN A 86 -4.09 -12.43 0.94
C ASN A 86 -4.16 -10.92 0.69
N LEU A 87 -3.38 -10.46 -0.30
CA LEU A 87 -3.31 -9.07 -0.68
C LEU A 87 -4.67 -8.55 -1.24
N GLY A 88 -5.56 -9.43 -1.72
CA GLY A 88 -6.88 -9.06 -2.24
C GLY A 88 -7.99 -8.89 -1.21
N GLY A 89 -7.69 -9.06 0.08
CA GLY A 89 -8.68 -9.01 1.15
C GLY A 89 -8.53 -10.19 2.10
N GLY A 90 -8.38 -9.89 3.39
CA GLY A 90 -8.09 -10.86 4.43
C GLY A 90 -7.43 -10.18 5.62
N PRO A 91 -7.16 -10.93 6.70
CA PRO A 91 -6.60 -10.35 7.91
C PRO A 91 -5.21 -9.75 7.64
N VAL A 92 -4.99 -8.61 8.27
CA VAL A 92 -3.72 -7.89 8.28
C VAL A 92 -3.11 -8.02 9.67
N TYR A 93 -1.79 -8.19 9.72
CA TYR A 93 -1.06 -8.49 10.94
C TYR A 93 0.06 -7.49 11.20
N ILE A 94 0.28 -7.19 12.48
CA ILE A 94 1.40 -6.39 12.94
C ILE A 94 2.70 -7.19 12.76
N VAL A 95 3.73 -6.57 12.17
CA VAL A 95 5.08 -7.16 12.08
C VAL A 95 6.19 -6.32 12.73
N ASP A 96 5.94 -5.03 13.00
CA ASP A 96 6.91 -4.14 13.63
C ASP A 96 6.26 -3.27 14.74
N ALA A 97 7.09 -2.44 15.40
CA ALA A 97 6.60 -1.55 16.45
C ALA A 97 5.76 -0.39 15.92
N ASN A 98 6.01 0.07 14.69
CA ASN A 98 5.28 1.17 14.08
C ASN A 98 3.86 0.74 13.69
N SER A 99 3.68 -0.42 13.05
CA SER A 99 2.35 -0.99 12.77
C SER A 99 1.59 -1.27 14.05
N ARG A 100 2.25 -1.66 15.14
CA ARG A 100 1.58 -1.77 16.44
C ARG A 100 1.08 -0.43 16.96
N ASN A 101 1.86 0.64 16.80
CA ASN A 101 1.45 1.97 17.27
C ASN A 101 0.34 2.57 16.39
N VAL A 102 0.40 2.32 15.08
CA VAL A 102 -0.56 2.84 14.10
C VAL A 102 -1.86 2.06 14.12
N THR A 103 -1.83 0.74 14.35
CA THR A 103 -3.00 -0.14 14.40
C THR A 103 -2.95 -1.10 15.60
N PRO A 104 -3.11 -0.62 16.85
CA PRO A 104 -2.92 -1.45 18.05
C PRO A 104 -3.98 -2.56 18.21
N GLY A 105 -5.11 -2.47 17.51
CA GLY A 105 -6.16 -3.50 17.51
C GLY A 105 -5.86 -4.71 16.62
N LEU A 106 -4.86 -4.64 15.74
CA LEU A 106 -4.50 -5.77 14.87
C LEU A 106 -3.71 -6.84 15.62
N THR A 107 -3.80 -8.07 15.14
CA THR A 107 -3.09 -9.20 15.75
C THR A 107 -1.66 -9.26 15.24
N LYS A 108 -0.70 -9.67 16.10
CA LYS A 108 0.66 -9.99 15.66
C LYS A 108 0.70 -11.41 15.10
N LEU A 109 1.27 -11.59 13.91
CA LEU A 109 1.48 -12.93 13.36
C LEU A 109 2.77 -13.53 13.94
N GLN A 110 2.65 -14.66 14.62
CA GLN A 110 3.79 -15.37 15.21
C GLN A 110 4.71 -15.90 14.09
N GLY A 111 6.02 -15.76 14.27
CA GLY A 111 7.02 -16.29 13.33
C GLY A 111 7.32 -15.40 12.12
N LEU A 112 6.68 -14.23 11.97
CA LEU A 112 7.04 -13.23 10.98
C LEU A 112 7.90 -12.14 11.61
N SER A 113 9.00 -11.81 10.92
CA SER A 113 9.93 -10.75 11.30
C SER A 113 9.95 -9.67 10.22
N ALA A 114 9.94 -8.41 10.65
CA ALA A 114 10.18 -7.27 9.76
C ALA A 114 11.63 -7.18 9.24
N ASN A 115 12.51 -8.12 9.64
CA ASN A 115 13.88 -8.23 9.10
C ASN A 115 13.93 -8.97 7.75
N ASP A 116 12.80 -9.40 7.20
CA ASP A 116 12.74 -9.96 5.84
C ASP A 116 12.96 -8.84 4.81
N ASP A 117 13.73 -9.13 3.75
CA ASP A 117 14.00 -8.17 2.66
C ASP A 117 12.72 -7.61 2.03
N GLY A 118 11.65 -8.41 2.00
CA GLY A 118 10.34 -7.99 1.52
C GLY A 118 9.69 -6.90 2.38
N ALA A 119 9.93 -6.89 3.70
CA ALA A 119 9.44 -5.82 4.57
C ALA A 119 10.16 -4.50 4.27
N THR A 120 11.48 -4.56 4.07
CA THR A 120 12.28 -3.40 3.67
C THR A 120 11.87 -2.89 2.29
N ALA A 121 11.69 -3.81 1.32
CA ALA A 121 11.23 -3.48 -0.01
C ALA A 121 9.87 -2.77 0.02
N ALA A 122 8.89 -3.28 0.78
CA ALA A 122 7.58 -2.64 0.91
C ALA A 122 7.67 -1.21 1.46
N GLN A 123 8.53 -0.96 2.44
CA GLN A 123 8.77 0.39 2.98
C GLN A 123 9.37 1.32 1.93
N ASP A 124 10.35 0.85 1.16
CA ASP A 124 10.98 1.66 0.12
C ASP A 124 10.01 1.94 -1.04
N CYS A 125 9.17 0.98 -1.41
CA CYS A 125 8.06 1.19 -2.34
C CYS A 125 7.11 2.29 -1.83
N ALA A 126 6.69 2.21 -0.56
CA ALA A 126 5.79 3.21 0.04
C ALA A 126 6.43 4.60 0.13
N ARG A 127 7.74 4.70 0.38
CA ARG A 127 8.48 5.97 0.31
C ARG A 127 8.48 6.55 -1.10
N GLY A 128 8.77 5.73 -2.11
CA GLY A 128 8.81 6.15 -3.51
C GLY A 128 7.44 6.55 -4.06
N ALA A 129 6.36 5.89 -3.63
CA ALA A 129 4.99 6.23 -4.04
C ALA A 129 4.50 7.58 -3.50
N ASN A 130 5.13 8.11 -2.45
CA ASN A 130 4.78 9.36 -1.78
C ASN A 130 5.79 10.50 -2.02
N GLY A 131 6.76 10.29 -2.91
CA GLY A 131 7.82 11.24 -3.27
C GLY A 131 7.41 12.28 -4.30
#